data_AF-A0A516Q5M2-F1
#
_entry.id   AF-A0A516Q5M2-F1
#
_cell.length_a   1.000
_cell.length_b   1.000
_cell.length_c   1.000
_cell.angle_alpha   90.00
_cell.angle_beta   90.00
_cell.angle_gamma   90.00
#
_symmetry.space_group_name_H-M   'P 1'
#
loop_
_entity.id
_entity.type
_entity.pdbx_description
1 polymer ?
#
loop_
_entity_poly.entity_id
_entity_poly.type
_entity_poly.pdbx_seq_one_letter_code
_entity_poly.pdbx_strand_id
1 'polypeptide(L)' 'MNPDPSPTDGRSGLGRVRRWEDLGGIWRVLDRHPDQLTISLCRCDGGEEVERFSSSEPSLLGFIGDRDTSEV' A
#
# COMPACT_ATOMS: atom_id res chain seq x y z
N MET A 1 -15.86 -6.21 -27.15
CA MET A 1 -15.17 -5.00 -26.67
C MET A 1 -15.53 -4.81 -25.20
N ASN A 2 -14.93 -5.60 -24.33
CA ASN A 2 -14.80 -5.33 -22.90
C ASN A 2 -13.28 -5.44 -22.69
N PRO A 3 -12.57 -4.41 -22.22
CA PRO A 3 -11.16 -4.56 -21.93
C PRO A 3 -11.02 -5.56 -20.79
N ASP A 4 -10.26 -6.62 -21.06
CA ASP A 4 -9.75 -7.59 -20.10
C ASP A 4 -9.23 -6.87 -18.84
N PRO A 5 -9.63 -7.25 -17.61
CA PRO A 5 -8.96 -6.74 -16.43
C PRO A 5 -7.56 -7.35 -16.43
N SER A 6 -6.58 -6.54 -16.84
CA SER A 6 -5.16 -6.87 -16.76
C SER A 6 -4.86 -7.54 -15.41
N PRO A 7 -3.96 -8.53 -15.34
CA PRO A 7 -3.56 -9.10 -14.07
C PRO A 7 -3.06 -7.94 -13.21
N THR A 8 -3.84 -7.57 -12.20
CA THR A 8 -3.33 -6.78 -11.08
C THR A 8 -2.32 -7.69 -10.43
N ASP A 9 -1.08 -7.62 -10.91
CA ASP A 9 -0.03 -8.53 -10.51
C ASP A 9 0.17 -8.34 -9.01
N GLY A 10 -0.08 -9.41 -8.25
CA GLY A 10 -0.01 -9.42 -6.79
C GLY A 10 1.39 -9.11 -6.23
N ARG A 11 2.39 -8.80 -7.07
CA ARG A 11 3.71 -8.31 -6.66
C ARG A 11 3.79 -6.78 -6.65
N SER A 12 2.81 -6.08 -7.22
CA SER A 12 2.75 -4.61 -7.24
C SER A 12 2.37 -4.08 -5.86
N GLY A 13 3.14 -3.14 -5.32
CA GLY A 13 2.96 -2.57 -3.99
C GLY A 13 1.58 -1.95 -3.79
N LEU A 14 1.05 -1.26 -4.81
CA LEU A 14 -0.29 -0.68 -4.77
C LEU A 14 -1.40 -1.73 -4.61
N GLY A 15 -1.29 -2.86 -5.34
CA GLY A 15 -2.27 -3.94 -5.24
C GLY A 15 -2.34 -4.55 -3.85
N ARG A 16 -1.20 -4.60 -3.16
CA ARG A 16 -1.06 -5.09 -1.79
C ARG A 16 -1.68 -4.12 -0.77
N VAL A 17 -1.38 -2.82 -0.87
CA VAL A 17 -2.01 -1.77 -0.03
C VAL A 17 -3.52 -1.77 -0.20
N ARG A 18 -4.01 -1.74 -1.45
CA ARG A 18 -5.45 -1.68 -1.73
C ARG A 18 -6.21 -2.91 -1.26
N ARG A 19 -5.61 -4.10 -1.37
CA ARG A 19 -6.18 -5.32 -0.78
C ARG A 19 -6.16 -5.29 0.74
N TRP A 20 -5.11 -4.73 1.35
CA TRP A 20 -5.04 -4.59 2.79
C TRP A 20 -6.16 -3.69 3.33
N GLU A 21 -6.42 -2.56 2.68
CA GLU A 21 -7.54 -1.68 3.02
C GLU A 21 -8.91 -2.34 2.84
N ASP A 22 -9.09 -3.14 1.78
CA ASP A 22 -10.34 -3.89 1.54
C ASP A 22 -10.64 -4.90 2.66
N LEU A 23 -9.60 -5.46 3.28
CA LEU A 23 -9.68 -6.33 4.45
C LEU A 23 -9.91 -5.57 5.77
N GLY A 24 -9.97 -4.23 5.73
CA GLY A 24 -10.04 -3.37 6.92
C GLY A 24 -8.71 -3.28 7.67
N GLY A 25 -7.60 -3.59 7.00
CA GLY A 25 -6.25 -3.43 7.52
C GLY A 25 -5.77 -1.98 7.39
N ILE A 26 -5.02 -1.52 8.39
CA ILE A 26 -4.40 -0.19 8.38
C ILE A 26 -3.01 -0.30 7.77
N TRP A 27 -2.62 0.65 6.94
CA TRP A 27 -1.25 0.79 6.49
C TRP A 27 -0.66 2.13 6.91
N ARG A 28 0.66 2.15 7.10
CA ARG A 28 1.44 3.33 7.47
C ARG A 28 2.76 3.35 6.70
N VAL A 29 3.11 4.52 6.16
CA VAL A 29 4.41 4.81 5.61
C VAL A 29 5.39 4.99 6.76
N LEU A 30 6.41 4.13 6.81
CA LEU A 30 7.50 4.24 7.77
C LEU A 30 8.62 5.14 7.27
N ASP A 31 8.89 5.07 5.97
CA ASP A 31 9.93 5.84 5.33
C ASP A 31 9.51 6.26 3.93
N ARG A 32 9.81 7.52 3.58
CA ARG A 32 9.45 8.15 2.32
C ARG A 32 10.71 8.68 1.64
N HIS A 33 11.14 7.98 0.60
CA HIS A 33 12.16 8.44 -0.33
C HIS A 33 11.52 8.88 -1.66
N PRO A 34 12.20 9.75 -2.43
CA PRO A 34 11.72 10.20 -3.75
C PRO A 34 11.48 9.05 -4.74
N ASP A 35 12.26 7.97 -4.64
CA ASP A 35 12.18 6.80 -5.52
C ASP A 35 11.70 5.53 -4.80
N GLN A 36 11.44 5.56 -3.49
CA GLN A 36 11.08 4.37 -2.73
C GLN A 36 10.23 4.72 -1.51
N LEU A 37 9.16 3.97 -1.27
CA LEU A 37 8.37 4.05 -0.05
C LEU A 37 8.51 2.77 0.75
N THR A 38 8.63 2.88 2.06
CA THR A 38 8.53 1.74 2.98
C THR A 38 7.19 1.81 3.68
N ILE A 39 6.34 0.81 3.46
CA ILE A 39 5.00 0.72 4.04
C ILE A 39 4.95 -0.47 5.01
N SER A 40 4.39 -0.20 6.17
CA SER A 40 3.99 -1.17 7.17
C SER A 40 2.50 -1.40 7.09
N LEU A 41 2.10 -2.67 6.98
CA LEU A 41 0.73 -3.13 7.08
C LEU A 41 0.50 -3.53 8.54
N CYS A 42 -0.27 -2.72 9.25
CA CYS A 42 -0.66 -2.95 10.63
C CYS A 42 -2.03 -3.64 10.69
N ARG A 43 -2.27 -4.42 11.74
CA ARG A 43 -3.63 -4.87 12.05
C ARG A 43 -4.54 -3.69 12.40
N CYS A 44 -5.84 -3.91 12.30
CA CYS A 44 -6.89 -2.95 12.67
C CYS A 44 -6.71 -2.37 14.09
N ASP A 45 -6.14 -3.14 15.04
CA ASP A 45 -5.85 -2.68 16.41
C ASP A 45 -4.61 -1.78 16.55
N GLY A 46 -4.00 -1.33 15.45
CA GLY A 46 -2.98 -0.26 15.44
C GLY A 46 -1.62 -0.57 16.09
N GLY A 47 -1.45 -1.75 16.70
CA GLY A 47 -0.25 -2.06 17.49
C GLY A 47 0.76 -2.97 16.82
N GLU A 48 0.32 -3.91 15.99
CA GLU A 48 1.21 -4.94 15.42
C GLU A 48 1.33 -4.81 13.91
N GLU A 49 2.56 -4.52 13.46
CA GLU A 49 2.99 -4.69 12.08
C GLU A 49 2.86 -6.17 11.72
N VAL A 50 1.95 -6.48 10.80
CA VAL A 50 1.81 -7.81 10.22
C VAL A 50 2.88 -8.02 9.17
N GLU A 51 3.11 -6.98 8.37
CA GLU A 51 3.95 -7.10 7.19
C GLU A 51 4.52 -5.75 6.79
N ARG A 52 5.82 -5.72 6.50
CA ARG A 52 6.50 -4.54 5.96
C ARG A 52 7.03 -4.84 4.59
N PHE A 53 6.86 -3.88 3.68
CA PHE A 53 7.49 -3.95 2.38
C PHE A 53 7.87 -2.58 1.86
N SER A 54 8.86 -2.56 0.98
CA SER A 54 9.28 -1.37 0.25
C SER A 54 8.85 -1.44 -1.20
N SER A 55 8.35 -0.33 -1.73
CA SER A 55 7.90 -0.22 -3.11
C SER A 55 8.30 1.12 -3.71
N SER A 56 8.87 1.05 -4.91
CA SER A 56 9.34 2.18 -5.72
C SER A 56 8.39 2.53 -6.85
N GLU A 57 7.15 2.05 -6.78
CA GLU A 57 6.20 2.19 -7.87
C GLU A 57 5.60 3.60 -7.91
N PRO A 58 5.61 4.28 -9.07
CA PRO A 58 5.00 5.60 -9.22
C PRO A 58 3.49 5.57 -8.96
N SER A 59 2.82 4.45 -9.26
CA SER A 59 1.40 4.25 -8.96
C SER A 59 1.11 4.24 -7.45
N LEU A 60 2.02 3.65 -6.65
CA LEU A 60 1.92 3.66 -5.20
C LEU A 60 2.24 5.04 -4.63
N LEU A 61 3.31 5.68 -5.10
CA LEU A 61 3.68 7.05 -4.74
C LEU A 61 2.51 8.02 -4.98
N GLY A 62 1.84 7.91 -6.13
CA GLY A 62 0.66 8.71 -6.46
C GLY A 62 -0.58 8.38 -5.62
N PHE A 63 -0.78 7.12 -5.24
CA PHE A 63 -1.89 6.70 -4.38
C PHE A 63 -1.73 7.19 -2.94
N ILE A 64 -0.53 7.02 -2.38
CA ILE A 64 -0.13 7.51 -1.06
C ILE A 64 -0.25 9.04 -1.04
N GLY A 65 0.27 9.71 -2.07
CA GLY A 65 0.14 11.17 -2.21
C GLY A 65 0.81 11.89 -1.04
N ASP A 66 0.03 12.56 -0.20
CA ASP A 66 0.52 13.24 1.01
C ASP A 66 0.18 12.48 2.31
N ARG A 67 -0.39 11.27 2.20
CA ARG A 67 -0.82 10.49 3.35
C ARG A 67 0.32 9.64 3.88
N ASP A 68 0.61 9.74 5.17
CA ASP A 68 1.56 8.83 5.82
C ASP A 68 0.88 7.58 6.39
N THR A 69 -0.45 7.53 6.42
CA THR A 69 -1.24 6.41 6.93
C THR A 69 -2.66 6.46 6.34
N SER A 70 -3.36 5.33 6.33
CA SER A 70 -4.79 5.27 5.99
C SER A 70 -5.74 5.49 7.17
N GLU A 71 -5.22 5.74 8.37
CA GLU A 71 -6.04 6.21 9.50
C GLU A 71 -6.53 7.63 9.22
N VAL A 72 -7.85 7.83 9.36
CA VAL A 72 -8.55 9.09 9.12
C VAL A 72 -8.50 10.05 10.30
#